data_AF-X1FHL0-F1
#
_entry.id   AF-X1FHL0-F1
#
_cell.length_a   1.000
_cell.length_b   1.000
_cell.length_c   1.000
_cell.angle_alpha   90.00
_cell.angle_beta   90.00
_cell.angle_gamma   90.00
#
_symmetry.space_group_name_H-M   'P 1'
#
loop_
_entity.id
_entity.type
_entity.pdbx_description
1 polymer ?
#
loop_
_entity_poly.entity_id
_entity_poly.type
_entity_poly.pdbx_seq_one_letter_code
_entity_poly.pdbx_strand_id
1 'polypeptide(L)' 'MSERSPAGPLVHEHRIIERMIAILTGELESIDRQRRVDSALIDTATDFIRTYADRCHH' A
#
# COMPACT_ATOMS: atom_id res chain seq x y z
N MET A 1 5.31 7.46 24.80
CA MET A 1 3.97 6.88 25.03
C MET A 1 3.97 5.49 24.44
N SER A 2 3.77 4.50 25.32
CA SER A 2 3.73 3.03 25.17
C SER A 2 3.86 2.39 23.77
N GLU A 3 5.02 1.76 23.51
CA GLU A 3 5.30 0.84 22.39
C GLU A 3 4.76 -0.60 22.63
N ARG A 4 3.91 -0.83 23.64
CA ARG A 4 3.49 -2.17 24.09
C ARG A 4 1.98 -2.34 24.25
N SER A 5 1.19 -1.82 23.31
CA SER A 5 -0.18 -2.32 23.13
C SER A 5 -0.18 -3.45 22.08
N PRO A 6 -1.06 -4.46 22.19
CA PRO A 6 -1.20 -5.52 21.17
C PRO A 6 -1.51 -4.99 19.76
N ALA A 7 -1.98 -3.74 19.67
CA ALA A 7 -2.18 -2.99 18.42
C ALA A 7 -0.91 -2.31 17.87
N GLY A 8 0.15 -2.16 18.64
CA GLY A 8 1.38 -1.46 18.23
C GLY A 8 2.06 -2.06 16.99
N PRO A 9 2.24 -3.39 16.92
CA PRO A 9 2.73 -4.07 15.71
C PRO A 9 1.78 -3.92 14.52
N LEU A 10 0.46 -4.03 14.76
CA LEU A 10 -0.59 -3.89 13.73
C LEU A 10 -0.60 -2.50 13.09
N VAL A 11 -0.34 -1.43 13.87
CA VAL A 11 -0.32 -0.05 13.36
C VAL A 11 0.88 0.19 12.43
N HIS A 12 2.01 -0.49 12.65
CA HIS A 12 3.17 -0.33 11.75
C HIS A 12 2.93 -1.03 10.41
N GLU A 13 2.40 -2.25 10.44
CA GLU A 13 2.07 -3.00 9.22
C GLU A 13 0.99 -2.31 8.40
N HIS A 14 -0.04 -1.78 9.07
CA HIS A 14 -1.11 -1.03 8.42
C HIS A 14 -0.57 0.25 7.73
N ARG A 15 0.40 0.95 8.34
CA ARG A 15 1.05 2.12 7.72
C ARG A 15 1.78 1.81 6.43
N ILE A 16 2.27 0.58 6.23
CA ILE A 16 2.92 0.20 4.98
C ILE A 16 1.87 0.03 3.88
N ILE A 17 0.72 -0.57 4.21
CA ILE A 17 -0.42 -0.66 3.30
C ILE A 17 -0.94 0.73 2.95
N GLU A 18 -1.12 1.62 3.93
CA GLU A 18 -1.54 3.01 3.71
C GLU A 18 -0.59 3.77 2.76
N ARG A 19 0.72 3.54 2.89
CA ARG A 19 1.71 4.14 1.97
C ARG A 19 1.55 3.65 0.53
N MET A 20 1.32 2.34 0.34
CA MET A 20 1.06 1.80 -0.99
C MET A 20 -0.21 2.40 -1.59
N ILE A 21 -1.28 2.54 -0.80
CA ILE A 21 -2.52 3.19 -1.24
C ILE A 21 -2.27 4.65 -1.64
N ALA A 22 -1.48 5.40 -0.88
CA ALA A 22 -1.16 6.79 -1.21
C ALA A 22 -0.39 6.91 -2.54
N ILE A 23 0.53 5.99 -2.83
CA ILE A 23 1.25 5.91 -4.11
C ILE A 23 0.26 5.67 -5.26
N LEU A 24 -0.65 4.70 -5.11
CA LEU A 24 -1.66 4.39 -6.11
C LEU A 24 -2.61 5.56 -6.38
N THR A 25 -3.00 6.31 -5.35
CA THR A 25 -3.81 7.53 -5.52
C THR A 25 -3.07 8.56 -6.38
N GLY A 26 -1.78 8.79 -6.14
CA GLY A 26 -0.97 9.68 -6.96
C GLY A 26 -0.82 9.21 -8.41
N GLU A 27 -0.69 7.89 -8.62
CA GLU A 27 -0.65 7.30 -9.96
C GLU A 27 -1.98 7.48 -10.71
N LEU A 28 -3.13 7.33 -10.03
CA LEU A 28 -4.43 7.59 -10.64
C LEU A 28 -4.56 9.03 -11.15
N GLU A 29 -4.11 10.01 -10.36
CA GLU A 29 -4.08 11.41 -10.81
C GLU A 29 -3.11 11.63 -11.98
N SER A 30 -1.97 10.93 -11.98
CA SER A 30 -0.99 10.97 -13.07
C SER A 30 -1.60 10.42 -14.36
N ILE A 31 -2.28 9.27 -14.29
CA ILE A 31 -2.98 8.63 -15.41
C ILE A 31 -4.04 9.56 -15.98
N ASP A 32 -4.84 10.23 -15.14
CA ASP A 32 -5.88 11.14 -15.61
C ASP A 32 -5.28 12.34 -16.37
N ARG A 33 -4.19 12.92 -15.84
CA ARG A 33 -3.50 14.07 -16.46
C ARG A 33 -2.72 13.70 -17.72
N GLN A 34 -2.01 12.56 -17.69
CA GLN A 34 -1.01 12.21 -18.71
C GLN A 34 -1.50 11.16 -19.71
N ARG A 35 -2.63 10.50 -19.45
CA ARG A 35 -3.18 9.40 -20.24
C ARG A 35 -2.17 8.27 -20.48
N ARG A 36 -1.28 8.05 -19.51
CA ARG A 36 -0.27 6.99 -19.50
C ARG A 36 -0.34 6.26 -18.17
N VAL A 37 -0.20 4.94 -18.26
CA VAL A 37 -0.20 4.04 -17.10
C VAL A 37 1.20 3.47 -16.95
N ASP A 38 1.77 3.53 -15.76
CA ASP A 38 2.96 2.75 -15.43
C ASP A 38 2.56 1.32 -15.04
N SER A 39 2.60 0.40 -16.01
CA SER A 39 2.25 -1.00 -15.78
C SER A 39 3.15 -1.69 -14.76
N ALA A 40 4.43 -1.32 -14.68
CA ALA A 40 5.37 -1.93 -13.74
C ALA A 40 5.04 -1.54 -12.29
N LEU A 41 4.57 -0.30 -12.09
CA LEU A 41 4.06 0.14 -10.80
C LEU A 41 2.79 -0.64 -10.40
N ILE A 42 1.85 -0.82 -11.34
CA ILE A 42 0.61 -1.59 -11.08
C ILE A 42 0.92 -3.05 -10.74
N ASP A 43 1.84 -3.69 -11.47
CA ASP A 43 2.26 -5.06 -11.18
C ASP A 43 2.87 -5.16 -9.77
N THR A 44 3.78 -4.24 -9.44
CA THR A 44 4.43 -4.17 -8.13
C THR A 44 3.42 -3.97 -7.00
N ALA A 45 2.46 -3.06 -7.18
CA ALA A 45 1.42 -2.79 -6.19
C ALA A 45 0.48 -3.98 -6.00
N THR A 46 0.12 -4.67 -7.09
CA THR A 46 -0.71 -5.88 -7.05
C THR A 46 0.00 -7.01 -6.30
N ASP A 47 1.28 -7.24 -6.59
CA ASP A 47 2.09 -8.23 -5.90
C ASP A 47 2.29 -7.89 -4.41
N PHE A 48 2.49 -6.61 -4.10
CA PHE A 48 2.58 -6.13 -2.72
C PHE A 48 1.27 -6.41 -1.96
N ILE A 49 0.12 -6.05 -2.51
CA ILE A 49 -1.18 -6.26 -1.86
C ILE A 49 -1.42 -7.76 -1.65
N ARG A 50 -1.24 -8.59 -2.69
CA ARG A 50 -1.42 -10.05 -2.59
C ARG A 50 -0.46 -10.69 -1.57
N THR A 51 0.78 -10.25 -1.53
CA THR A 51 1.80 -10.89 -0.67
C THR A 51 1.74 -10.39 0.77
N TYR A 52 1.40 -9.12 0.97
CA TYR A 52 1.45 -8.45 2.27
C TYR A 52 0.08 -8.39 2.96
N ALA A 53 -0.99 -8.05 2.23
CA ALA A 53 -2.33 -8.01 2.82
C ALA A 53 -2.85 -9.43 3.15
N ASP A 54 -2.69 -10.40 2.23
CA ASP A 54 -3.17 -11.77 2.50
C ASP A 54 -2.36 -12.49 3.58
N ARG A 55 -1.09 -12.12 3.79
CA ARG A 55 -0.24 -12.73 4.86
C ARG A 55 -0.36 -12.04 6.22
N CYS A 56 -0.77 -10.77 6.28
CA CYS A 56 -0.89 -10.03 7.54
C CYS A 56 -2.33 -9.91 8.06
N HIS A 57 -3.36 -10.08 7.22
CA HIS A 57 -4.77 -9.94 7.63
C HIS A 57 -5.55 -11.26 7.81
N HIS A 58 -4.97 -12.42 7.43
CA HIS A 58 -5.58 -13.74 7.64
C HIS A 58 -5.01 -14.49 8.85
#